data_AF-A0A955UZL3-F1
#
_entry.id   AF-A0A955UZL3-F1
#
_cell.length_a   1.000
_cell.length_b   1.000
_cell.length_c   1.000
_cell.angle_alpha   90.00
_cell.angle_beta   90.00
_cell.angle_gamma   90.00
#
_symmetry.space_group_name_H-M   'P 1'
#
loop_
_entity.id
_entity.type
_entity.pdbx_description
1 polymer ?
#
loop_
_entity_poly.entity_id
_entity_poly.type
_entity_poly.pdbx_seq_one_letter_code
_entity_poly.pdbx_strand_id
1 'polypeptide(L)'
;MPTFQQWVNFPDRDGRIGSVAVTRADFVDGDVPSTSRMGRVVYVRARFRRNESGGVAKLEIIPDGDNARYSLRERSSHAGIFVPSAQRGVRIARDGRARFRVTLPPAGGDKFRFRARNPATGHTVDCDVEIETRRKLFFQLIRMRRARKITAAHARRFEDRFWDTGSKLYLKLEELATGRTIPNLVNFDDTIQSVADRVKRDARGQYDASRAPFSFVVVFVNRNCIQGTENGSQRATNGGGALQIQTNDPLFHYADPSVGYYNRVTWTPDGGPPEVVPRSAITVVDKWTLSIDASALASGPGRLRWSLKVVEIEGMGLSLPTENLCTVASRSLDATVPSREMLNVIVHEVGHKIGMVPGPQGDPDLDRQPKYYDGRGHSGGHCHFGAPLLANYMAAGNPSIDPRCTMFGDTSSDTDRFCRYCLRSVRRLDVSPARKQGLRRQF
;
A
#
# COMPACT_ATOMS: atom_id res chain seq x y z
N MET A 1 -2.57 15.96 -34.55
CA MET A 1 -3.41 16.51 -33.46
C MET A 1 -2.57 16.50 -32.19
N PRO A 2 -2.42 17.62 -31.46
CA PRO A 2 -1.67 17.62 -30.20
C PRO A 2 -2.42 16.79 -29.14
N THR A 3 -1.67 15.96 -28.42
CA THR A 3 -2.18 15.21 -27.25
C THR A 3 -1.85 15.98 -25.99
N PHE A 4 -2.85 16.34 -25.20
CA PHE A 4 -2.65 16.95 -23.90
C PHE A 4 -2.78 15.92 -22.78
N GLN A 5 -1.87 15.99 -21.83
CA GLN A 5 -1.93 15.20 -20.61
C GLN A 5 -2.85 15.86 -19.59
N GLN A 6 -3.77 15.08 -19.03
CA GLN A 6 -4.70 15.50 -18.00
C GLN A 6 -4.50 14.66 -16.74
N TRP A 7 -4.10 15.30 -15.64
CA TRP A 7 -3.80 14.65 -14.36
C TRP A 7 -5.09 14.45 -13.55
N VAL A 8 -5.74 13.31 -13.76
CA VAL A 8 -7.14 13.07 -13.37
C VAL A 8 -7.36 12.77 -11.89
N ASN A 9 -6.31 12.46 -11.12
CA ASN A 9 -6.46 12.22 -9.69
C ASN A 9 -6.37 13.50 -8.85
N PHE A 10 -5.83 14.60 -9.39
CA PHE A 10 -5.78 15.90 -8.72
C PHE A 10 -7.15 16.57 -8.60
N PRO A 11 -7.32 17.60 -7.75
CA PRO A 11 -8.64 18.19 -7.53
C PRO A 11 -9.10 19.04 -8.72
N ASP A 12 -10.40 19.01 -9.01
CA ASP A 12 -11.04 19.81 -10.06
C ASP A 12 -11.10 21.32 -9.73
N ARG A 13 -11.04 21.65 -8.44
CA ARG A 13 -11.11 23.02 -7.88
C ARG A 13 -10.42 23.07 -6.53
N ASP A 14 -10.05 24.26 -6.09
CA ASP A 14 -9.57 24.48 -4.73
C ASP A 14 -10.67 24.12 -3.72
N GLY A 15 -10.28 23.66 -2.53
CA GLY A 15 -11.25 23.24 -1.52
C GLY A 15 -10.61 22.44 -0.40
N ARG A 16 -11.35 21.44 0.10
CA ARG A 16 -10.89 20.56 1.18
C ARG A 16 -11.11 19.10 0.81
N ILE A 17 -10.14 18.26 1.17
CA ILE A 17 -10.25 16.80 1.11
C ILE A 17 -10.01 16.28 2.52
N GLY A 18 -11.09 15.83 3.19
CA GLY A 18 -11.04 15.59 4.63
C GLY A 18 -10.77 16.89 5.40
N SER A 19 -9.75 16.88 6.26
CA SER A 19 -9.31 18.04 7.03
C SER A 19 -8.25 18.90 6.33
N VAL A 20 -7.77 18.48 5.15
CA VAL A 20 -6.68 19.16 4.44
C VAL A 20 -7.24 20.17 3.44
N ALA A 21 -6.81 21.43 3.52
CA ALA A 21 -7.06 22.43 2.50
C ALA A 21 -6.17 22.16 1.29
N VAL A 22 -6.72 22.29 0.09
CA VAL A 22 -6.02 21.95 -1.15
C VAL A 22 -6.15 23.10 -2.14
N THR A 23 -5.01 23.63 -2.57
CA THR A 23 -4.91 24.66 -3.61
C THR A 23 -4.26 24.06 -4.84
N ARG A 24 -4.89 24.19 -6.02
CA ARG A 24 -4.39 23.58 -7.25
C ARG A 24 -3.04 24.12 -7.69
N ALA A 25 -2.77 25.40 -7.42
CA ALA A 25 -1.50 26.02 -7.76
C ALA A 25 -0.31 25.29 -7.10
N ASP A 26 -0.52 24.70 -5.91
CA ASP A 26 0.51 23.94 -5.18
C ASP A 26 0.93 22.66 -5.91
N PHE A 27 0.19 22.24 -6.93
CA PHE A 27 0.47 21.04 -7.74
C PHE A 27 1.01 21.37 -9.14
N VAL A 28 1.15 22.66 -9.49
CA VAL A 28 1.68 23.09 -10.78
C VAL A 28 3.20 22.96 -10.74
N ASP A 29 3.72 22.02 -11.52
CA ASP A 29 5.15 21.78 -11.67
C ASP A 29 5.46 21.19 -13.05
N GLY A 30 6.70 20.76 -13.30
CA GLY A 30 7.20 20.40 -14.63
C GLY A 30 6.24 19.55 -15.48
N ASP A 31 5.63 18.50 -14.91
CA ASP A 31 4.68 17.65 -15.67
C ASP A 31 3.25 18.19 -15.69
N VAL A 32 2.92 19.07 -14.76
CA VAL A 32 1.59 19.68 -14.62
C VAL A 32 1.71 21.18 -14.88
N PRO A 33 1.80 21.60 -16.16
CA PRO A 33 2.21 22.96 -16.51
C PRO A 33 1.18 24.04 -16.13
N SER A 34 -0.06 23.65 -15.81
CA SER A 34 -1.08 24.59 -15.30
C SER A 34 -2.19 23.87 -14.57
N THR A 35 -2.95 24.63 -13.79
CA THR A 35 -4.15 24.12 -13.10
C THR A 35 -5.17 23.53 -14.07
N SER A 36 -5.27 24.03 -15.31
CA SER A 36 -6.17 23.47 -16.33
C SER A 36 -5.85 22.02 -16.75
N ARG A 37 -4.65 21.53 -16.42
CA ARG A 37 -4.21 20.14 -16.66
C ARG A 37 -4.48 19.21 -15.47
N MET A 38 -5.19 19.68 -14.45
CA MET A 38 -5.53 18.91 -13.25
C MET A 38 -7.01 18.59 -13.18
N GLY A 39 -7.33 17.46 -12.57
CA GLY A 39 -8.70 17.03 -12.32
C GLY A 39 -9.30 16.27 -13.48
N ARG A 40 -10.51 15.78 -13.25
CA ARG A 40 -11.31 15.00 -14.19
C ARG A 40 -12.13 15.91 -15.09
N VAL A 41 -12.39 17.14 -14.65
CA VAL A 41 -13.22 18.11 -15.36
C VAL A 41 -12.37 18.94 -16.32
N VAL A 42 -12.61 18.74 -17.62
CA VAL A 42 -11.97 19.49 -18.70
C VAL A 42 -13.00 20.32 -19.47
N TYR A 43 -12.52 21.36 -20.15
CA TYR A 43 -13.36 22.20 -21.01
C TYR A 43 -12.94 22.10 -22.46
N VAL A 44 -13.80 21.49 -23.28
CA VAL A 44 -13.58 21.35 -24.73
C VAL A 44 -14.27 22.51 -25.44
N ARG A 45 -13.56 23.17 -26.36
CA ARG A 45 -14.09 24.27 -27.15
C ARG A 45 -14.24 23.83 -28.60
N ALA A 46 -15.40 24.07 -29.18
CA ALA A 46 -15.66 23.88 -30.60
C ALA A 46 -16.04 25.22 -31.23
N ARG A 47 -15.62 25.46 -32.47
CA ARG A 47 -15.90 26.69 -33.21
C ARG A 47 -16.84 26.41 -34.37
N PHE A 48 -18.06 26.91 -34.27
CA PHE A 48 -19.10 26.86 -35.29
C PHE A 48 -19.07 28.12 -36.17
N ARG A 49 -19.87 28.11 -37.24
CA ARG A 49 -20.02 29.28 -38.10
C ARG A 49 -20.79 30.37 -37.34
N ARG A 50 -20.50 31.63 -37.61
CA ARG A 50 -21.12 32.76 -36.90
C ARG A 50 -22.64 32.81 -37.07
N ASN A 51 -23.16 32.38 -38.22
CA ASN A 51 -24.60 32.28 -38.48
C ASN A 51 -25.30 31.17 -37.68
N GLU A 52 -24.55 30.32 -36.96
CA GLU A 52 -25.09 29.31 -36.05
C GLU A 52 -25.17 29.82 -34.59
N SER A 53 -24.78 31.06 -34.35
CA SER A 53 -24.86 31.71 -33.04
C SER A 53 -26.28 31.64 -32.47
N GLY A 54 -26.40 31.36 -31.18
CA GLY A 54 -27.68 31.20 -30.51
C GLY A 54 -28.26 29.78 -30.61
N GLY A 55 -27.78 28.96 -31.54
CA GLY A 55 -28.11 27.53 -31.63
C GLY A 55 -27.51 26.69 -30.49
N VAL A 56 -27.82 25.39 -30.47
CA VAL A 56 -27.34 24.44 -29.46
C VAL A 56 -26.43 23.42 -30.12
N ALA A 57 -25.19 23.32 -29.65
CA ALA A 57 -24.24 22.29 -30.04
C ALA A 57 -24.25 21.13 -29.04
N LYS A 58 -24.08 19.90 -29.51
CA LYS A 58 -23.90 18.68 -28.70
C LYS A 58 -22.48 18.15 -28.89
N LEU A 59 -21.88 17.61 -27.83
CA LEU A 59 -20.55 16.99 -27.89
C LEU A 59 -20.67 15.48 -27.90
N GLU A 60 -19.96 14.85 -28.81
CA GLU A 60 -19.63 13.44 -28.85
C GLU A 60 -18.21 13.25 -28.31
N ILE A 61 -18.06 12.32 -27.37
CA ILE A 61 -16.77 11.89 -26.83
C ILE A 61 -16.40 10.59 -27.52
N ILE A 62 -15.25 10.56 -28.18
CA ILE A 62 -14.76 9.43 -28.96
C ILE A 62 -13.58 8.82 -28.19
N PRO A 63 -13.80 7.79 -27.34
CA PRO A 63 -12.73 7.10 -26.64
C PRO A 63 -11.87 6.29 -27.62
N ASP A 64 -10.58 6.16 -27.32
CA ASP A 64 -9.71 5.22 -28.02
C ASP A 64 -10.10 3.76 -27.70
N GLY A 65 -9.86 2.84 -28.64
CA GLY A 65 -10.33 1.44 -28.57
C GLY A 65 -9.70 0.64 -27.43
N ASP A 66 -8.51 1.04 -27.00
CA ASP A 66 -7.80 0.46 -25.87
C ASP A 66 -8.03 1.22 -24.55
N ASN A 67 -9.06 2.08 -24.44
CA ASN A 67 -9.41 2.68 -23.16
C ASN A 67 -9.89 1.63 -22.14
N ALA A 68 -9.68 1.93 -20.86
CA ALA A 68 -10.07 1.05 -19.77
C ALA A 68 -11.57 0.75 -19.80
N ARG A 69 -11.91 -0.54 -19.73
CA ARG A 69 -13.29 -1.01 -19.69
C ARG A 69 -13.72 -1.22 -18.24
N TYR A 70 -14.93 -0.75 -17.94
CA TYR A 70 -15.60 -0.93 -16.66
C TYR A 70 -16.89 -1.71 -16.85
N SER A 71 -17.18 -2.61 -15.92
CA SER A 71 -18.38 -3.43 -15.89
C SER A 71 -19.63 -2.57 -15.66
N LEU A 72 -20.81 -3.17 -15.87
CA LEU A 72 -22.06 -2.51 -15.54
C LEU A 72 -22.14 -2.19 -14.05
N ARG A 73 -21.70 -3.11 -13.18
CA ARG A 73 -21.71 -2.94 -11.72
C ARG A 73 -20.83 -1.78 -11.28
N GLU A 74 -19.60 -1.69 -11.78
CA GLU A 74 -18.69 -0.61 -11.41
C GLU A 74 -19.28 0.74 -11.85
N ARG A 75 -19.81 0.82 -13.07
CA ARG A 75 -20.44 2.04 -13.61
C ARG A 75 -21.71 2.43 -12.86
N SER A 76 -22.55 1.48 -12.47
CA SER A 76 -23.80 1.75 -11.76
C SER A 76 -23.57 2.14 -10.30
N SER A 77 -22.59 1.51 -9.64
CA SER A 77 -22.23 1.81 -8.24
C SER A 77 -21.63 3.20 -8.10
N HIS A 78 -21.03 3.74 -9.17
CA HIS A 78 -20.37 5.04 -9.20
C HIS A 78 -20.68 5.83 -10.48
N ALA A 79 -21.96 6.18 -10.64
CA ALA A 79 -22.44 6.97 -11.77
C ALA A 79 -21.61 8.25 -11.95
N GLY A 80 -21.11 8.47 -13.18
CA GLY A 80 -20.28 9.64 -13.53
C GLY A 80 -18.79 9.51 -13.18
N ILE A 81 -18.36 8.44 -12.52
CA ILE A 81 -16.93 8.19 -12.24
C ILE A 81 -16.26 7.46 -13.40
N PHE A 82 -16.82 6.32 -13.81
CA PHE A 82 -16.14 5.42 -14.74
C PHE A 82 -16.56 5.56 -16.20
N VAL A 83 -17.46 6.50 -16.49
CA VAL A 83 -17.91 6.77 -17.86
C VAL A 83 -17.62 8.23 -18.18
N PRO A 84 -16.92 8.52 -19.29
CA PRO A 84 -16.76 9.90 -19.72
C PRO A 84 -18.13 10.52 -19.98
N SER A 85 -18.35 11.74 -19.51
CA SER A 85 -19.62 12.43 -19.67
C SER A 85 -19.41 13.89 -20.05
N ALA A 86 -20.33 14.44 -20.83
CA ALA A 86 -20.33 15.84 -21.21
C ALA A 86 -21.68 16.49 -20.85
N GLN A 87 -21.66 17.82 -20.71
CA GLN A 87 -22.88 18.61 -20.61
C GLN A 87 -23.82 18.33 -21.79
N ARG A 88 -25.10 18.08 -21.49
CA ARG A 88 -26.14 17.85 -22.50
C ARG A 88 -26.49 19.15 -23.22
N GLY A 89 -25.79 19.41 -24.32
CA GLY A 89 -26.03 20.59 -25.14
C GLY A 89 -25.43 21.88 -24.55
N VAL A 90 -24.83 22.70 -25.40
CA VAL A 90 -24.24 23.99 -25.04
C VAL A 90 -24.64 25.02 -26.10
N ARG A 91 -25.05 26.21 -25.64
CA ARG A 91 -25.38 27.31 -26.56
C ARG A 91 -24.14 27.79 -27.29
N ILE A 92 -24.25 27.97 -28.61
CA ILE A 92 -23.22 28.57 -29.44
C ILE A 92 -23.22 30.07 -29.15
N ALA A 93 -22.13 30.60 -28.62
CA ALA A 93 -21.97 32.01 -28.32
C ALA A 93 -21.96 32.86 -29.59
N ARG A 94 -22.11 34.18 -29.44
CA ARG A 94 -22.15 35.14 -30.57
C ARG A 94 -20.86 35.15 -31.41
N ASP A 95 -19.75 34.70 -30.85
CA ASP A 95 -18.46 34.54 -31.53
C ASP A 95 -18.32 33.18 -32.25
N GLY A 96 -19.39 32.37 -32.27
CA GLY A 96 -19.42 31.03 -32.84
C GLY A 96 -18.84 29.94 -31.93
N ARG A 97 -18.40 30.24 -30.70
CA ARG A 97 -17.79 29.22 -29.82
C ARG A 97 -18.82 28.53 -28.94
N ALA A 98 -18.70 27.21 -28.82
CA ALA A 98 -19.38 26.40 -27.81
C ALA A 98 -18.34 25.82 -26.85
N ARG A 99 -18.56 25.94 -25.54
CA ARG A 99 -17.65 25.44 -24.48
C ARG A 99 -18.34 24.33 -23.68
N PHE A 100 -17.88 23.11 -23.86
CA PHE A 100 -18.42 21.93 -23.19
C PHE A 100 -17.63 21.60 -21.93
N ARG A 101 -18.33 21.40 -20.82
CA ARG A 101 -17.77 20.77 -19.62
C ARG A 101 -17.80 19.24 -19.80
N VAL A 102 -16.65 18.60 -19.68
CA VAL A 102 -16.48 17.14 -19.82
C VAL A 102 -15.85 16.60 -18.55
N THR A 103 -16.33 15.45 -18.06
CA THR A 103 -15.73 14.71 -16.96
C THR A 103 -15.12 13.42 -17.50
N LEU A 104 -13.83 13.22 -17.27
CA LEU A 104 -13.07 12.05 -17.73
C LEU A 104 -13.03 10.95 -16.66
N PRO A 105 -12.88 9.66 -17.03
CA PRO A 105 -12.66 8.59 -16.08
C PRO A 105 -11.27 8.67 -15.42
N PRO A 106 -11.07 8.00 -14.27
CA PRO A 106 -9.80 8.05 -13.54
C PRO A 106 -8.69 7.18 -14.15
N ALA A 107 -8.99 6.33 -15.12
CA ALA A 107 -8.01 5.40 -15.66
C ALA A 107 -6.78 6.11 -16.23
N GLY A 108 -5.59 5.56 -16.03
CA GLY A 108 -4.36 6.06 -16.65
C GLY A 108 -4.23 5.62 -18.11
N GLY A 109 -3.75 6.51 -18.97
CA GLY A 109 -3.45 6.24 -20.39
C GLY A 109 -4.66 6.14 -21.31
N ASP A 110 -5.85 6.52 -20.83
CA ASP A 110 -7.04 6.57 -21.66
C ASP A 110 -7.01 7.84 -22.51
N LYS A 111 -7.34 7.69 -23.79
CA LYS A 111 -7.30 8.78 -24.78
C LYS A 111 -8.70 9.11 -25.28
N PHE A 112 -8.96 10.41 -25.45
CA PHE A 112 -10.27 10.92 -25.86
C PHE A 112 -10.12 11.97 -26.94
N ARG A 113 -10.85 11.77 -28.05
CA ARG A 113 -11.11 12.78 -29.07
C ARG A 113 -12.53 13.30 -28.94
N PHE A 114 -12.80 14.46 -29.51
CA PHE A 114 -14.09 15.13 -29.36
C PHE A 114 -14.61 15.66 -30.68
N ARG A 115 -15.92 15.49 -30.90
CA ARG A 115 -16.63 16.03 -32.05
C ARG A 115 -17.86 16.76 -31.58
N ALA A 116 -18.05 18.00 -32.00
CA ALA A 116 -19.25 18.76 -31.70
C ALA A 116 -20.17 18.78 -32.93
N ARG A 117 -21.49 18.72 -32.71
CA ARG A 117 -22.49 18.81 -33.78
C ARG A 117 -23.55 19.83 -33.41
N ASN A 118 -23.94 20.67 -34.36
CA ASN A 118 -25.16 21.45 -34.28
C ASN A 118 -26.30 20.61 -34.89
N PRO A 119 -27.25 20.09 -34.09
CA PRO A 119 -28.30 19.23 -34.61
C PRO A 119 -29.26 19.94 -35.58
N ALA A 120 -29.41 21.27 -35.46
CA ALA A 120 -30.33 22.04 -36.30
C ALA A 120 -29.81 22.21 -37.74
N THR A 121 -28.49 22.35 -37.90
CA THR A 121 -27.85 22.54 -39.22
C THR A 121 -27.18 21.27 -39.75
N GLY A 122 -27.01 20.25 -38.90
CA GLY A 122 -26.23 19.06 -39.21
C GLY A 122 -24.71 19.27 -39.19
N HIS A 123 -24.23 20.51 -39.05
CA HIS A 123 -22.80 20.84 -39.11
C HIS A 123 -22.03 20.20 -37.95
N THR A 124 -20.92 19.53 -38.28
CA THR A 124 -20.01 18.89 -37.34
C THR A 124 -18.65 19.56 -37.33
N VAL A 125 -18.06 19.69 -36.14
CA VAL A 125 -16.74 20.27 -35.90
C VAL A 125 -15.94 19.24 -35.10
N ASP A 126 -14.88 18.70 -35.70
CA ASP A 126 -13.88 17.94 -34.96
C ASP A 126 -13.07 18.92 -34.10
N CYS A 127 -12.86 18.58 -32.84
CA CYS A 127 -12.02 19.39 -31.96
C CYS A 127 -10.56 18.97 -32.19
N ASP A 128 -9.67 19.93 -32.42
CA ASP A 128 -8.24 19.71 -32.69
C ASP A 128 -7.43 19.33 -31.44
N VAL A 129 -8.00 18.47 -30.60
CA VAL A 129 -7.41 18.07 -29.32
C VAL A 129 -7.68 16.61 -29.03
N GLU A 130 -6.63 15.90 -28.65
CA GLU A 130 -6.71 14.64 -27.96
C GLU A 130 -6.33 14.86 -26.49
N ILE A 131 -7.05 14.24 -25.57
CA ILE A 131 -6.70 14.26 -24.14
C ILE A 131 -6.32 12.85 -23.71
N GLU A 132 -5.14 12.71 -23.11
CA GLU A 132 -4.68 11.49 -22.47
C GLU A 132 -4.67 11.66 -20.94
N THR A 133 -5.31 10.75 -20.24
CA THR A 133 -5.37 10.77 -18.77
C THR A 133 -4.07 10.26 -18.15
N ARG A 134 -3.58 10.96 -17.12
CA ARG A 134 -2.37 10.64 -16.35
C ARG A 134 -2.68 10.74 -14.86
N ARG A 135 -1.88 10.11 -14.01
CA ARG A 135 -2.03 10.17 -12.55
C ARG A 135 -0.69 10.36 -11.88
N LYS A 136 -0.65 11.16 -10.81
CA LYS A 136 0.57 11.47 -10.04
C LYS A 136 0.29 11.33 -8.56
N LEU A 137 1.14 10.61 -7.85
CA LEU A 137 1.21 10.64 -6.39
C LEU A 137 2.63 11.03 -6.01
N PHE A 138 2.74 11.57 -4.80
CA PHE A 138 4.01 11.90 -4.22
C PHE A 138 4.31 10.90 -3.10
N PHE A 139 5.57 10.67 -2.79
CA PHE A 139 5.93 9.81 -1.67
C PHE A 139 7.14 10.37 -0.94
N GLN A 140 7.33 9.95 0.30
CA GLN A 140 8.54 10.28 1.03
C GLN A 140 9.10 9.06 1.72
N LEU A 141 10.41 8.86 1.57
CA LEU A 141 11.15 7.82 2.25
C LEU A 141 11.75 8.37 3.54
N ILE A 142 11.30 7.84 4.68
CA ILE A 142 11.82 8.17 6.00
C ILE A 142 12.56 6.95 6.55
N ARG A 143 13.72 7.16 7.16
CA ARG A 143 14.54 6.07 7.68
C ARG A 143 14.71 6.14 9.19
N MET A 144 14.37 5.06 9.89
CA MET A 144 14.75 4.90 11.28
C MET A 144 16.28 4.84 11.40
N ARG A 145 16.87 5.53 12.38
CA ARG A 145 18.32 5.42 12.63
C ARG A 145 18.69 3.94 12.78
N ARG A 146 19.84 3.53 12.20
CA ARG A 146 20.35 2.14 12.09
C ARG A 146 19.59 1.19 11.15
N ALA A 147 18.41 1.57 10.67
CA ALA A 147 17.77 0.85 9.56
C ALA A 147 18.57 1.05 8.27
N ARG A 148 18.60 0.03 7.42
CA ARG A 148 19.17 0.19 6.08
C ARG A 148 18.27 1.04 5.20
N LYS A 149 18.89 1.64 4.18
CA LYS A 149 18.17 2.29 3.08
C LYS A 149 18.22 1.40 1.84
N ILE A 150 17.23 1.55 0.96
CA ILE A 150 17.38 1.15 -0.43
C ILE A 150 18.40 2.07 -1.14
N THR A 151 19.00 1.59 -2.22
CA THR A 151 19.91 2.42 -3.03
C THR A 151 19.09 3.37 -3.91
N ALA A 152 19.72 4.43 -4.43
CA ALA A 152 19.05 5.34 -5.37
C ALA A 152 18.57 4.62 -6.65
N ALA A 153 19.28 3.59 -7.09
CA ALA A 153 18.85 2.75 -8.22
C ALA A 153 17.58 1.97 -7.90
N HIS A 154 17.44 1.44 -6.68
CA HIS A 154 16.22 0.77 -6.25
C HIS A 154 15.06 1.76 -6.03
N ALA A 155 15.32 2.98 -5.56
CA ALA A 155 14.30 4.03 -5.45
C ALA A 155 13.71 4.40 -6.83
N ARG A 156 14.56 4.61 -7.84
CA ARG A 156 14.11 4.79 -9.23
C ARG A 156 13.32 3.60 -9.75
N ARG A 157 13.82 2.39 -9.49
CA ARG A 157 13.12 1.15 -9.90
C ARG A 157 11.75 1.02 -9.23
N PHE A 158 11.60 1.46 -7.98
CA PHE A 158 10.31 1.53 -7.30
C PHE A 158 9.33 2.44 -8.06
N GLU A 159 9.76 3.65 -8.45
CA GLU A 159 8.93 4.56 -9.27
C GLU A 159 8.54 3.93 -10.60
N ASP A 160 9.50 3.29 -11.29
CA ASP A 160 9.27 2.62 -12.58
C ASP A 160 8.23 1.50 -12.50
N ARG A 161 8.06 0.84 -11.34
CA ARG A 161 7.02 -0.19 -11.16
C ARG A 161 5.61 0.36 -11.24
N PHE A 162 5.43 1.64 -10.95
CA PHE A 162 4.14 2.33 -11.08
C PHE A 162 4.02 3.13 -12.39
N TRP A 163 5.11 3.21 -13.16
CA TRP A 163 5.18 3.89 -14.45
C TRP A 163 5.55 2.96 -15.61
N ASP A 164 4.59 2.12 -16.02
CA ASP A 164 4.69 1.31 -17.23
C ASP A 164 3.75 1.85 -18.32
N THR A 165 4.31 2.50 -19.34
CA THR A 165 3.54 3.05 -20.46
C THR A 165 3.00 1.97 -21.40
N GLY A 166 3.69 0.83 -21.51
CA GLY A 166 3.27 -0.30 -22.35
C GLY A 166 2.03 -0.99 -21.79
N SER A 167 1.96 -1.14 -20.46
CA SER A 167 0.77 -1.65 -19.77
C SER A 167 -0.24 -0.56 -19.39
N LYS A 168 0.00 0.68 -19.80
CA LYS A 168 -0.79 1.88 -19.49
C LYS A 168 -1.06 2.07 -17.99
N LEU A 169 -0.07 1.77 -17.14
CA LEU A 169 -0.18 1.95 -15.70
C LEU A 169 -0.24 3.45 -15.35
N TYR A 170 0.60 4.28 -15.98
CA TYR A 170 0.56 5.74 -15.91
C TYR A 170 0.25 6.34 -14.52
N LEU A 171 0.91 5.81 -13.48
CA LEU A 171 0.91 6.37 -12.15
C LEU A 171 2.32 6.86 -11.83
N LYS A 172 2.57 8.15 -12.06
CA LYS A 172 3.86 8.76 -11.74
C LYS A 172 3.98 8.84 -10.22
N LEU A 173 5.06 8.29 -9.67
CA LEU A 173 5.46 8.51 -8.30
C LEU A 173 6.60 9.52 -8.29
N GLU A 174 6.54 10.48 -7.37
CA GLU A 174 7.60 11.49 -7.22
C GLU A 174 8.03 11.59 -5.75
N GLU A 175 9.32 11.38 -5.51
CA GLU A 175 9.88 11.49 -4.16
C GLU A 175 9.92 12.95 -3.69
N LEU A 176 9.35 13.21 -2.52
CA LEU A 176 9.47 14.46 -1.78
C LEU A 176 10.64 14.37 -0.82
N ALA A 177 11.34 15.49 -0.65
CA ALA A 177 12.34 15.74 0.40
C ALA A 177 13.09 14.49 0.91
N THR A 178 14.28 14.26 0.37
CA THR A 178 15.08 13.06 0.64
C THR A 178 15.86 13.14 1.97
N GLY A 179 16.40 11.99 2.42
CA GLY A 179 17.36 11.95 3.53
C GLY A 179 16.78 12.10 4.94
N ARG A 180 15.45 12.03 5.08
CA ARG A 180 14.77 12.16 6.38
C ARG A 180 15.04 10.96 7.29
N THR A 181 15.16 11.23 8.60
CA THR A 181 15.38 10.18 9.59
C THR A 181 14.58 10.38 10.88
N ILE A 182 14.24 9.27 11.54
CA ILE A 182 13.61 9.25 12.87
C ILE A 182 14.51 8.53 13.90
N PRO A 183 14.32 8.77 15.21
CA PRO A 183 15.03 8.06 16.26
C PRO A 183 14.97 6.53 16.12
N ASN A 184 15.99 5.84 16.63
CA ASN A 184 16.06 4.38 16.56
C ASN A 184 15.03 3.72 17.49
N LEU A 185 14.33 2.71 16.97
CA LEU A 185 13.64 1.67 17.73
C LEU A 185 14.21 0.31 17.30
N VAL A 186 14.37 -0.61 18.23
CA VAL A 186 14.91 -1.94 17.91
C VAL A 186 13.87 -2.73 17.09
N ASN A 187 12.62 -2.68 17.54
CA ASN A 187 11.47 -3.29 16.86
C ASN A 187 10.33 -2.29 16.68
N PHE A 188 9.57 -2.45 15.59
CA PHE A 188 8.26 -1.85 15.41
C PHE A 188 7.21 -2.94 15.60
N ASP A 189 6.24 -2.69 16.49
CA ASP A 189 5.09 -3.54 16.73
C ASP A 189 3.86 -2.63 16.69
N ASP A 190 3.06 -2.75 15.63
CA ASP A 190 1.89 -1.88 15.42
C ASP A 190 0.70 -2.26 16.31
N THR A 191 0.76 -3.42 16.98
CA THR A 191 -0.24 -3.84 17.97
C THR A 191 -0.02 -3.16 19.33
N ILE A 192 1.19 -2.62 19.58
CA ILE A 192 1.51 -1.84 20.77
C ILE A 192 1.30 -0.36 20.45
N GLN A 193 0.16 0.20 20.87
CA GLN A 193 -0.24 1.59 20.60
C GLN A 193 0.86 2.62 20.89
N SER A 194 1.59 2.50 22.00
CA SER A 194 2.64 3.45 22.37
C SER A 194 3.87 3.40 21.43
N VAL A 195 4.17 2.23 20.86
CA VAL A 195 5.23 2.04 19.86
C VAL A 195 4.76 2.62 18.53
N ALA A 196 3.54 2.28 18.11
CA ALA A 196 2.94 2.80 16.88
C ALA A 196 2.86 4.35 16.89
N ASP A 197 2.34 4.93 17.96
CA ASP A 197 2.20 6.39 18.12
C ASP A 197 3.55 7.10 18.13
N ARG A 198 4.58 6.48 18.72
CA ARG A 198 5.94 7.03 18.70
C ARG A 198 6.48 7.11 17.27
N VAL A 199 6.39 6.03 16.50
CA VAL A 199 6.86 6.02 15.10
C VAL A 199 6.09 7.04 14.27
N LYS A 200 4.76 7.09 14.39
CA LYS A 200 3.91 8.05 13.68
C LYS A 200 4.26 9.49 14.03
N ARG A 201 4.39 9.82 15.32
CA ARG A 201 4.77 11.16 15.78
C ARG A 201 6.14 11.58 15.25
N ASP A 202 7.14 10.70 15.36
CA ASP A 202 8.50 10.99 14.92
C ASP A 202 8.55 11.16 13.38
N ALA A 203 7.83 10.31 12.63
CA ALA A 203 7.71 10.41 11.17
C ALA A 203 6.97 11.69 10.76
N ARG A 204 5.94 12.11 11.51
CA ARG A 204 5.17 13.33 11.21
C ARG A 204 6.05 14.57 11.34
N GLY A 205 6.97 14.57 12.30
CA GLY A 205 7.97 15.64 12.44
C GLY A 205 8.96 15.74 11.28
N GLN A 206 9.03 14.74 10.41
CA GLN A 206 9.88 14.73 9.21
C GLN A 206 9.11 14.83 7.90
N TYR A 207 7.77 14.71 7.97
CA TYR A 207 6.90 14.57 6.81
C TYR A 207 6.75 15.89 6.06
N ASP A 208 6.97 15.85 4.74
CA ASP A 208 6.70 16.97 3.84
C ASP A 208 5.21 16.97 3.41
N ALA A 209 4.43 17.81 4.08
CA ALA A 209 3.01 17.96 3.83
C ALA A 209 2.66 18.86 2.64
N SER A 210 3.64 19.40 1.90
CA SER A 210 3.40 20.35 0.80
C SER A 210 2.51 19.81 -0.32
N ARG A 211 2.47 18.48 -0.48
CA ARG A 211 1.62 17.81 -1.47
C ARG A 211 0.50 16.98 -0.85
N ALA A 212 0.19 17.18 0.44
CA ALA A 212 -0.93 16.51 1.08
C ALA A 212 -2.27 16.92 0.41
N PRO A 213 -3.27 16.03 0.34
CA PRO A 213 -3.24 14.61 0.74
C PRO A 213 -2.79 13.66 -0.40
N PHE A 214 -2.14 14.17 -1.45
CA PHE A 214 -1.68 13.36 -2.60
C PHE A 214 -0.31 12.71 -2.38
N SER A 215 0.18 12.71 -1.14
CA SER A 215 1.43 12.07 -0.77
C SER A 215 1.25 11.00 0.31
N PHE A 216 2.12 10.00 0.31
CA PHE A 216 2.23 8.97 1.34
C PHE A 216 3.69 8.82 1.82
N VAL A 217 3.88 8.13 2.93
CA VAL A 217 5.18 7.94 3.55
C VAL A 217 5.50 6.45 3.62
N VAL A 218 6.76 6.11 3.36
CA VAL A 218 7.32 4.80 3.66
C VAL A 218 8.40 4.96 4.72
N VAL A 219 8.21 4.32 5.86
CA VAL A 219 9.18 4.31 6.96
C VAL A 219 9.98 3.01 6.92
N PHE A 220 11.30 3.11 6.68
CA PHE A 220 12.20 1.99 6.87
C PHE A 220 12.46 1.80 8.37
N VAL A 221 11.99 0.69 8.92
CA VAL A 221 12.18 0.30 10.34
C VAL A 221 13.29 -0.73 10.47
N ASN A 222 13.81 -0.93 11.69
CA ASN A 222 14.83 -1.97 11.90
C ASN A 222 14.23 -3.36 11.72
N ARG A 223 13.20 -3.68 12.52
CA ARG A 223 12.42 -4.92 12.47
C ARG A 223 10.93 -4.59 12.58
N ASN A 224 10.09 -5.51 12.14
CA ASN A 224 8.64 -5.44 12.30
C ASN A 224 8.14 -6.79 12.83
N CYS A 225 8.17 -6.96 14.15
CA CYS A 225 7.78 -8.19 14.83
C CYS A 225 6.64 -7.91 15.80
N ILE A 226 5.64 -8.79 15.82
CA ILE A 226 4.51 -8.74 16.77
C ILE A 226 4.77 -9.72 17.90
N GLN A 227 4.59 -9.26 19.13
CA GLN A 227 4.74 -10.10 20.31
C GLN A 227 3.55 -11.05 20.50
N GLY A 228 3.85 -12.33 20.70
CA GLY A 228 2.90 -13.35 21.15
C GLY A 228 3.19 -13.84 22.56
N THR A 229 2.37 -14.77 23.05
CA THR A 229 2.65 -15.53 24.27
C THR A 229 2.58 -17.01 23.98
N GLU A 230 3.67 -17.71 24.25
CA GLU A 230 3.70 -19.17 24.26
C GLU A 230 3.53 -19.68 25.68
N ASN A 231 2.59 -20.61 25.86
CA ASN A 231 2.46 -21.39 27.07
C ASN A 231 2.77 -22.86 26.76
N GLY A 232 3.61 -23.49 27.57
CA GLY A 232 3.99 -24.87 27.34
C GLY A 232 4.28 -25.63 28.62
N SER A 233 4.43 -26.95 28.47
CA SER A 233 4.82 -27.83 29.55
C SER A 233 5.55 -29.05 29.03
N GLN A 234 6.55 -29.51 29.78
CA GLN A 234 7.29 -30.73 29.48
C GLN A 234 7.62 -31.48 30.77
N ARG A 235 7.69 -32.82 30.67
CA ARG A 235 8.30 -33.61 31.74
C ARG A 235 9.81 -33.51 31.64
N ALA A 236 10.47 -33.50 32.78
CA ALA A 236 11.92 -33.51 32.87
C ALA A 236 12.34 -34.21 34.17
N THR A 237 13.61 -34.56 34.26
CA THR A 237 14.22 -35.04 35.51
C THR A 237 15.30 -34.04 35.90
N ASN A 238 15.16 -33.42 37.08
CA ASN A 238 16.16 -32.53 37.62
C ASN A 238 17.26 -33.32 38.34
N GLY A 239 18.45 -33.36 37.74
CA GLY A 239 19.65 -33.92 38.35
C GLY A 239 20.55 -32.90 39.06
N GLY A 240 20.06 -31.67 39.30
CA GLY A 240 20.85 -30.56 39.87
C GLY A 240 21.69 -29.78 38.84
N GLY A 241 21.49 -30.06 37.54
CA GLY A 241 22.18 -29.41 36.43
C GLY A 241 21.29 -28.43 35.66
N ALA A 242 21.50 -28.35 34.34
CA ALA A 242 20.69 -27.50 33.47
C ALA A 242 19.45 -28.24 32.91
N LEU A 243 18.28 -27.61 33.00
CA LEU A 243 17.09 -28.03 32.27
C LEU A 243 16.91 -27.14 31.04
N GLN A 244 16.43 -27.69 29.92
CA GLN A 244 16.20 -26.91 28.69
C GLN A 244 14.71 -26.72 28.45
N ILE A 245 14.28 -25.54 28.01
CA ILE A 245 12.96 -25.32 27.38
C ILE A 245 13.20 -25.07 25.90
N GLN A 246 12.44 -25.77 25.06
CA GLN A 246 12.33 -25.48 23.62
C GLN A 246 10.97 -24.83 23.35
N THR A 247 10.99 -23.64 22.74
CA THR A 247 9.80 -22.93 22.29
C THR A 247 9.43 -23.34 20.87
N ASN A 248 8.15 -23.25 20.53
CA ASN A 248 7.64 -23.47 19.18
C ASN A 248 7.87 -22.24 18.29
N ASP A 249 7.91 -21.05 18.90
CA ASP A 249 8.12 -19.75 18.25
C ASP A 249 9.41 -19.09 18.76
N PRO A 250 10.08 -18.22 17.97
CA PRO A 250 11.31 -17.58 18.41
C PRO A 250 11.06 -16.70 19.63
N LEU A 251 11.95 -16.70 20.62
CA LEU A 251 11.88 -15.80 21.77
C LEU A 251 11.91 -14.34 21.31
N PHE A 252 10.99 -13.53 21.82
CA PHE A 252 10.89 -12.12 21.45
C PHE A 252 12.15 -11.31 21.80
N HIS A 253 12.98 -11.83 22.71
CA HIS A 253 14.31 -11.32 23.01
C HIS A 253 15.19 -11.09 21.76
N TYR A 254 15.04 -11.92 20.73
CA TYR A 254 15.79 -11.76 19.47
C TYR A 254 15.28 -10.60 18.60
N ALA A 255 13.97 -10.32 18.68
CA ALA A 255 13.39 -9.15 18.05
C ALA A 255 13.81 -7.87 18.78
N ASP A 256 13.64 -7.83 20.10
CA ASP A 256 13.99 -6.70 20.97
C ASP A 256 14.48 -7.16 22.37
N PRO A 257 15.80 -7.12 22.63
CA PRO A 257 16.36 -7.51 23.93
C PRO A 257 15.92 -6.61 25.10
N SER A 258 15.42 -5.40 24.83
CA SER A 258 14.96 -4.47 25.86
C SER A 258 13.55 -4.78 26.36
N VAL A 259 12.81 -5.64 25.64
CA VAL A 259 11.49 -6.10 26.04
C VAL A 259 11.64 -7.39 26.86
N GLY A 260 11.08 -7.38 28.07
CA GLY A 260 11.06 -8.58 28.92
C GLY A 260 10.32 -9.73 28.24
N TYR A 261 11.02 -10.84 28.00
CA TYR A 261 10.46 -12.05 27.37
C TYR A 261 9.93 -13.09 28.36
N TYR A 262 10.24 -12.93 29.64
CA TYR A 262 9.84 -13.86 30.70
C TYR A 262 8.53 -13.37 31.34
N ASN A 263 7.49 -14.19 31.28
CA ASN A 263 6.28 -13.96 32.07
C ASN A 263 6.30 -14.84 33.33
N ARG A 264 6.46 -16.16 33.15
CA ARG A 264 6.53 -17.13 34.27
C ARG A 264 7.15 -18.45 33.83
N VAL A 265 7.99 -19.04 34.68
CA VAL A 265 8.39 -20.45 34.57
C VAL A 265 8.24 -21.10 35.94
N THR A 266 7.67 -22.30 35.98
CA THR A 266 7.51 -23.09 37.20
C THR A 266 8.01 -24.51 37.02
N TRP A 267 8.74 -25.02 38.00
CA TRP A 267 9.04 -26.43 38.17
C TRP A 267 8.01 -27.05 39.11
N THR A 268 7.60 -28.28 38.88
CA THR A 268 6.73 -29.02 39.79
C THR A 268 7.31 -30.44 39.91
N PRO A 269 8.05 -30.76 40.98
CA PRO A 269 8.52 -32.12 41.21
C PRO A 269 7.32 -33.05 41.40
N ASP A 270 7.46 -34.32 41.01
CA ASP A 270 6.40 -35.31 41.20
C ASP A 270 6.06 -35.47 42.70
N GLY A 271 4.80 -35.23 43.06
CA GLY A 271 4.33 -35.28 44.45
C GLY A 271 4.64 -34.04 45.30
N GLY A 272 5.29 -33.00 44.74
CA GLY A 272 5.58 -31.75 45.44
C GLY A 272 4.84 -30.53 44.90
N PRO A 273 4.91 -29.39 45.61
CA PRO A 273 4.28 -28.15 45.18
C PRO A 273 5.04 -27.50 44.00
N PRO A 274 4.38 -26.64 43.20
CA PRO A 274 5.06 -25.85 42.18
C PRO A 274 6.04 -24.82 42.77
N GLU A 275 7.25 -24.76 42.21
CA GLU A 275 8.31 -23.81 42.52
C GLU A 275 8.44 -22.81 41.36
N VAL A 276 8.45 -21.50 41.65
CA VAL A 276 8.71 -20.48 40.63
C VAL A 276 10.20 -20.44 40.32
N VAL A 277 10.56 -20.64 39.06
CA VAL A 277 11.94 -20.52 38.59
C VAL A 277 12.24 -19.04 38.37
N PRO A 278 13.18 -18.43 39.12
CA PRO A 278 13.48 -17.01 38.99
C PRO A 278 14.10 -16.71 37.62
N ARG A 279 13.79 -15.55 37.04
CA ARG A 279 14.34 -15.13 35.74
C ARG A 279 15.88 -15.18 35.71
N SER A 280 16.55 -14.88 36.83
CA SER A 280 18.01 -14.92 36.94
C SER A 280 18.61 -16.31 36.75
N ALA A 281 17.84 -17.39 36.96
CA ALA A 281 18.27 -18.76 36.71
C ALA A 281 18.11 -19.17 35.23
N ILE A 282 17.63 -18.28 34.37
CA ILE A 282 17.32 -18.58 32.96
C ILE A 282 18.30 -17.84 32.03
N THR A 283 18.92 -18.60 31.13
CA THR A 283 19.79 -18.08 30.08
C THR A 283 19.17 -18.38 28.71
N VAL A 284 19.12 -17.37 27.85
CA VAL A 284 18.77 -17.57 26.44
C VAL A 284 19.95 -18.20 25.73
N VAL A 285 19.77 -19.41 25.20
CA VAL A 285 20.83 -20.15 24.49
C VAL A 285 20.82 -19.77 23.02
N ASP A 286 19.64 -19.89 22.39
CA ASP A 286 19.39 -19.47 21.02
C ASP A 286 17.96 -18.92 20.90
N LYS A 287 17.48 -18.67 19.66
CA LYS A 287 16.15 -18.09 19.45
C LYS A 287 15.00 -19.01 19.81
N TRP A 288 15.21 -20.31 19.99
CA TRP A 288 14.18 -21.28 20.36
C TRP A 288 14.43 -21.90 21.74
N THR A 289 15.62 -21.71 22.31
CA THR A 289 16.08 -22.50 23.45
C THR A 289 16.45 -21.63 24.65
N LEU A 290 15.92 -22.01 25.82
CA LEU A 290 16.30 -21.48 27.12
C LEU A 290 16.94 -22.58 27.98
N SER A 291 18.01 -22.23 28.68
CA SER A 291 18.63 -23.07 29.71
C SER A 291 18.24 -22.55 31.10
N ILE A 292 17.84 -23.45 31.99
CA ILE A 292 17.48 -23.19 33.38
C ILE A 292 18.56 -23.82 34.26
N ASP A 293 19.20 -23.01 35.09
CA ASP A 293 19.97 -23.52 36.23
C ASP A 293 18.99 -24.09 37.28
N ALA A 294 18.95 -25.41 37.41
CA ALA A 294 18.04 -26.12 38.29
C ALA A 294 18.70 -26.59 39.60
N SER A 295 19.92 -26.11 39.90
CA SER A 295 20.67 -26.47 41.10
C SER A 295 19.94 -26.10 42.41
N ALA A 296 19.11 -25.06 42.38
CA ALA A 296 18.31 -24.60 43.51
C ALA A 296 16.87 -25.18 43.55
N LEU A 297 16.49 -26.00 42.57
CA LEU A 297 15.15 -26.59 42.46
C LEU A 297 15.14 -28.01 43.05
N ALA A 298 13.97 -28.50 43.49
CA ALA A 298 13.85 -29.88 43.95
C ALA A 298 14.32 -30.90 42.90
N SER A 299 15.15 -31.86 43.31
CA SER A 299 15.69 -32.92 42.46
C SER A 299 14.65 -34.00 42.15
N GLY A 300 14.84 -34.73 41.05
CA GLY A 300 14.00 -35.86 40.66
C GLY A 300 13.08 -35.57 39.47
N PRO A 301 12.19 -36.52 39.12
CA PRO A 301 11.24 -36.35 38.04
C PRO A 301 10.20 -35.28 38.38
N GLY A 302 9.75 -34.56 37.36
CA GLY A 302 8.76 -33.52 37.53
C GLY A 302 8.34 -32.91 36.19
N ARG A 303 7.79 -31.70 36.27
CA ARG A 303 7.21 -30.98 35.14
C ARG A 303 7.61 -29.52 35.15
N LEU A 304 8.19 -29.06 34.05
CA LEU A 304 8.31 -27.64 33.74
C LEU A 304 7.01 -27.15 33.11
N ARG A 305 6.59 -25.94 33.49
CA ARG A 305 5.55 -25.16 32.81
C ARG A 305 6.06 -23.75 32.58
N TRP A 306 5.78 -23.18 31.42
CA TRP A 306 6.24 -21.84 31.07
C TRP A 306 5.16 -21.01 30.42
N SER A 307 5.33 -19.70 30.55
CA SER A 307 4.67 -18.63 29.81
C SER A 307 5.76 -17.63 29.41
N LEU A 308 6.02 -17.51 28.11
CA LEU A 308 7.11 -16.72 27.54
C LEU A 308 6.57 -15.84 26.42
N LYS A 309 7.18 -14.67 26.22
CA LYS A 309 6.93 -13.87 25.03
C LYS A 309 7.77 -14.37 23.87
N VAL A 310 7.09 -14.60 22.76
CA VAL A 310 7.65 -15.11 21.51
C VAL A 310 7.33 -14.14 20.37
N VAL A 311 7.97 -14.32 19.23
CA VAL A 311 7.64 -13.64 17.98
C VAL A 311 6.49 -14.40 17.34
N GLU A 312 5.27 -13.86 17.43
CA GLU A 312 4.09 -14.47 16.80
C GLU A 312 4.09 -14.22 15.29
N ILE A 313 4.48 -13.01 14.89
CA ILE A 313 4.56 -12.60 13.49
C ILE A 313 5.87 -11.88 13.28
N GLU A 314 6.61 -12.31 12.26
CA GLU A 314 7.68 -11.55 11.65
C GLU A 314 7.21 -11.02 10.30
N GLY A 315 6.94 -9.71 10.24
CA GLY A 315 6.49 -9.03 9.03
C GLY A 315 7.65 -8.31 8.34
N MET A 316 7.65 -8.32 7.01
CA MET A 316 8.63 -7.54 6.24
C MET A 316 8.13 -6.15 5.86
N GLY A 317 6.81 -5.98 5.75
CA GLY A 317 6.17 -4.70 5.48
C GLY A 317 4.80 -4.62 6.11
N LEU A 318 4.27 -3.40 6.19
CA LEU A 318 2.91 -3.14 6.62
C LEU A 318 2.38 -1.86 5.97
N SER A 319 1.21 -1.95 5.34
CA SER A 319 0.47 -0.81 4.82
C SER A 319 -0.69 -0.47 5.75
N LEU A 320 -0.60 0.64 6.49
CA LEU A 320 -1.66 1.01 7.44
C LEU A 320 -2.94 1.41 6.68
N PRO A 321 -4.08 0.72 6.86
CA PRO A 321 -5.24 0.87 5.97
C PRO A 321 -5.92 2.24 6.06
N THR A 322 -5.80 2.89 7.22
CA THR A 322 -6.52 4.12 7.55
C THR A 322 -5.67 5.39 7.46
N GLU A 323 -4.41 5.28 7.04
CA GLU A 323 -3.44 6.38 7.12
C GLU A 323 -2.46 6.31 5.94
N ASN A 324 -1.85 7.44 5.54
CA ASN A 324 -0.90 7.49 4.42
C ASN A 324 0.52 7.04 4.78
N LEU A 325 0.64 5.95 5.54
CA LEU A 325 1.90 5.38 5.98
C LEU A 325 2.02 3.90 5.62
N CYS A 326 3.20 3.52 5.14
CA CYS A 326 3.69 2.15 5.03
C CYS A 326 4.97 2.01 5.85
N THR A 327 5.26 0.79 6.31
CA THR A 327 6.55 0.44 6.90
C THR A 327 7.23 -0.67 6.12
N VAL A 328 8.56 -0.68 6.13
CA VAL A 328 9.39 -1.73 5.53
C VAL A 328 10.51 -2.07 6.50
N ALA A 329 10.59 -3.33 6.91
CA ALA A 329 11.66 -3.82 7.77
C ALA A 329 12.96 -3.95 6.97
N SER A 330 14.06 -3.57 7.60
CA SER A 330 15.41 -3.66 7.01
C SER A 330 16.25 -4.80 7.59
N ARG A 331 15.69 -5.54 8.54
CA ARG A 331 16.28 -6.71 9.19
C ARG A 331 15.17 -7.71 9.48
N SER A 332 15.50 -8.98 9.32
CA SER A 332 14.77 -10.09 9.92
C SER A 332 15.37 -10.41 11.31
N LEU A 333 14.89 -11.49 11.93
CA LEU A 333 15.49 -12.07 13.13
C LEU A 333 16.93 -12.53 12.85
N ASP A 334 17.15 -13.15 11.69
CA ASP A 334 18.41 -13.84 11.38
C ASP A 334 19.40 -12.99 10.59
N ALA A 335 18.94 -11.99 9.85
CA ALA A 335 19.80 -11.29 8.91
C ALA A 335 19.38 -9.85 8.64
N THR A 336 20.28 -9.14 7.97
CA THR A 336 19.94 -7.88 7.33
C THR A 336 19.26 -8.17 6.00
N VAL A 337 18.17 -7.44 5.71
CA VAL A 337 17.40 -7.65 4.48
C VAL A 337 18.10 -6.96 3.30
N PRO A 338 18.34 -7.66 2.17
CA PRO A 338 18.92 -7.08 0.97
C PRO A 338 18.06 -5.94 0.40
N SER A 339 18.68 -4.94 -0.24
CA SER A 339 17.95 -3.82 -0.83
C SER A 339 16.95 -4.23 -1.92
N ARG A 340 17.21 -5.32 -2.63
CA ARG A 340 16.29 -5.89 -3.63
C ARG A 340 15.02 -6.43 -2.99
N GLU A 341 15.14 -7.10 -1.85
CA GLU A 341 13.99 -7.63 -1.13
C GLU A 341 13.17 -6.50 -0.50
N MET A 342 13.83 -5.49 0.10
CA MET A 342 13.14 -4.27 0.54
C MET A 342 12.42 -3.54 -0.61
N LEU A 343 12.96 -3.59 -1.84
CA LEU A 343 12.28 -3.07 -3.03
C LEU A 343 11.00 -3.86 -3.35
N ASN A 344 11.04 -5.20 -3.28
CA ASN A 344 9.84 -6.02 -3.49
C ASN A 344 8.77 -5.67 -2.45
N VAL A 345 9.16 -5.52 -1.18
CA VAL A 345 8.27 -5.17 -0.08
C VAL A 345 7.67 -3.78 -0.25
N ILE A 346 8.47 -2.74 -0.55
CA ILE A 346 7.91 -1.39 -0.74
C ILE A 346 6.91 -1.33 -1.90
N VAL A 347 7.20 -2.03 -3.01
CA VAL A 347 6.26 -2.13 -4.15
C VAL A 347 4.96 -2.83 -3.72
N HIS A 348 5.07 -3.88 -2.91
CA HIS A 348 3.93 -4.60 -2.34
C HIS A 348 3.07 -3.71 -1.43
N GLU A 349 3.67 -3.08 -0.42
CA GLU A 349 2.94 -2.29 0.58
C GLU A 349 2.30 -1.03 -0.03
N VAL A 350 2.96 -0.42 -1.02
CA VAL A 350 2.40 0.70 -1.77
C VAL A 350 1.30 0.22 -2.72
N GLY A 351 1.40 -1.00 -3.25
CA GLY A 351 0.31 -1.66 -3.96
C GLY A 351 -0.95 -1.78 -3.10
N HIS A 352 -0.81 -2.23 -1.85
CA HIS A 352 -1.90 -2.19 -0.87
C HIS A 352 -2.41 -0.77 -0.63
N LYS A 353 -1.49 0.20 -0.45
CA LYS A 353 -1.83 1.61 -0.16
C LYS A 353 -2.78 2.21 -1.19
N ILE A 354 -2.57 1.89 -2.47
CA ILE A 354 -3.39 2.42 -3.57
C ILE A 354 -4.60 1.53 -3.90
N GLY A 355 -4.74 0.36 -3.27
CA GLY A 355 -5.84 -0.58 -3.49
C GLY A 355 -5.66 -1.44 -4.76
N MET A 356 -4.44 -1.88 -5.04
CA MET A 356 -4.07 -2.62 -6.26
C MET A 356 -4.82 -3.93 -6.48
N VAL A 357 -5.21 -4.62 -5.41
CA VAL A 357 -5.89 -5.91 -5.46
C VAL A 357 -7.36 -5.71 -5.06
N PRO A 358 -8.24 -5.32 -6.00
CA PRO A 358 -9.63 -5.04 -5.66
C PRO A 358 -10.36 -6.29 -5.15
N GLY A 359 -11.15 -6.08 -4.11
CA GLY A 359 -11.90 -7.08 -3.35
C GLY A 359 -12.53 -6.42 -2.11
N PRO A 360 -13.21 -7.18 -1.23
CA PRO A 360 -13.94 -6.60 -0.10
C PRO A 360 -13.08 -5.71 0.82
N GLN A 361 -11.82 -6.07 1.00
CA GLN A 361 -10.86 -5.32 1.82
C GLN A 361 -9.95 -4.38 1.01
N GLY A 362 -9.97 -4.46 -0.32
CA GLY A 362 -9.10 -3.67 -1.22
C GLY A 362 -9.76 -2.38 -1.66
N ASP A 363 -9.89 -2.18 -2.97
CA ASP A 363 -10.78 -1.15 -3.53
C ASP A 363 -12.20 -1.73 -3.71
N PRO A 364 -13.19 -1.31 -2.90
CA PRO A 364 -14.57 -1.78 -3.03
C PRO A 364 -15.29 -1.23 -4.27
N ASP A 365 -14.73 -0.19 -4.93
CA ASP A 365 -15.33 0.45 -6.09
C ASP A 365 -15.11 -0.32 -7.40
N LEU A 366 -14.14 -1.25 -7.41
CA LEU A 366 -13.84 -2.10 -8.55
C LEU A 366 -14.28 -3.54 -8.31
N ASP A 367 -14.59 -4.25 -9.40
CA ASP A 367 -14.88 -5.67 -9.32
C ASP A 367 -13.66 -6.45 -8.82
N ARG A 368 -13.92 -7.45 -7.96
CA ARG A 368 -12.89 -8.35 -7.45
C ARG A 368 -12.11 -8.97 -8.60
N GLN A 369 -10.78 -8.87 -8.56
CA GLN A 369 -9.95 -9.45 -9.61
C GLN A 369 -9.92 -11.00 -9.52
N PRO A 370 -9.73 -11.73 -10.65
CA PRO A 370 -9.80 -13.20 -10.67
C PRO A 370 -8.73 -13.93 -9.84
N LYS A 371 -7.64 -13.25 -9.46
CA LYS A 371 -6.55 -13.82 -8.68
C LYS A 371 -6.50 -13.30 -7.24
N TYR A 372 -7.58 -12.66 -6.78
CA TYR A 372 -7.70 -12.17 -5.40
C TYR A 372 -7.78 -13.33 -4.41
N TYR A 373 -7.04 -13.22 -3.32
CA TYR A 373 -7.28 -13.97 -2.10
C TYR A 373 -7.02 -13.09 -0.87
N ASP A 374 -7.46 -13.55 0.30
CA ASP A 374 -7.35 -12.85 1.57
C ASP A 374 -7.52 -13.86 2.72
N GLY A 375 -6.87 -13.62 3.86
CA GLY A 375 -6.97 -14.45 5.06
C GLY A 375 -6.45 -15.87 4.90
N ARG A 376 -5.40 -16.07 4.09
CA ARG A 376 -4.82 -17.40 3.79
C ARG A 376 -3.36 -17.48 4.23
N GLY A 377 -3.09 -17.06 5.46
CA GLY A 377 -1.74 -16.91 6.01
C GLY A 377 -1.14 -15.52 5.81
N HIS A 378 -1.67 -14.73 4.87
CA HIS A 378 -1.36 -13.31 4.73
C HIS A 378 -2.59 -12.46 5.06
N SER A 379 -2.37 -11.29 5.67
CA SER A 379 -3.42 -10.35 6.09
C SER A 379 -3.68 -9.28 5.03
N GLY A 380 -4.91 -9.19 4.53
CA GLY A 380 -5.30 -8.21 3.50
C GLY A 380 -5.44 -8.83 2.10
N GLY A 381 -5.86 -8.00 1.13
CA GLY A 381 -6.13 -8.43 -0.24
C GLY A 381 -4.87 -8.71 -1.06
N HIS A 382 -4.62 -9.97 -1.41
CA HIS A 382 -3.43 -10.44 -2.11
C HIS A 382 -3.73 -11.06 -3.48
N CYS A 383 -2.68 -11.29 -4.29
CA CYS A 383 -2.77 -11.87 -5.62
C CYS A 383 -2.03 -13.20 -5.74
N HIS A 384 -2.75 -14.31 -5.99
CA HIS A 384 -2.13 -15.63 -6.14
C HIS A 384 -1.68 -15.95 -7.58
N PHE A 385 -1.47 -14.96 -8.43
CA PHE A 385 -1.05 -15.22 -9.82
C PHE A 385 0.31 -15.92 -9.87
N GLY A 386 0.40 -17.05 -10.57
CA GLY A 386 1.59 -17.91 -10.59
C GLY A 386 1.53 -19.07 -9.59
N ALA A 387 0.70 -18.97 -8.55
CA ALA A 387 0.53 -19.99 -7.52
C ALA A 387 -0.87 -20.62 -7.54
N PRO A 388 -1.00 -21.90 -7.15
CA PRO A 388 -2.30 -22.49 -6.83
C PRO A 388 -2.93 -21.78 -5.64
N LEU A 389 -4.26 -21.69 -5.61
CA LEU A 389 -4.96 -21.12 -4.46
C LEU A 389 -4.99 -22.13 -3.31
N LEU A 390 -4.22 -21.89 -2.25
CA LEU A 390 -4.14 -22.77 -1.06
C LEU A 390 -5.02 -22.27 0.08
N ALA A 391 -5.47 -23.16 0.98
CA ALA A 391 -6.27 -22.78 2.15
C ALA A 391 -5.51 -21.85 3.11
N ASN A 392 -4.22 -22.10 3.29
CA ASN A 392 -3.30 -21.27 4.06
C ASN A 392 -1.92 -21.43 3.43
N TYR A 393 -1.29 -20.36 2.96
CA TYR A 393 0.04 -20.40 2.35
C TYR A 393 1.17 -20.60 3.38
N MET A 394 0.91 -20.29 4.65
CA MET A 394 1.86 -20.44 5.75
C MET A 394 1.80 -21.84 6.41
N ALA A 395 0.95 -22.74 5.93
CA ALA A 395 0.84 -24.09 6.48
C ALA A 395 2.09 -24.93 6.17
N ALA A 396 2.60 -25.63 7.19
CA ALA A 396 3.69 -26.59 7.03
C ALA A 396 3.30 -27.69 6.03
N GLY A 397 4.24 -28.09 5.17
CA GLY A 397 4.03 -29.13 4.16
C GLY A 397 3.35 -28.67 2.87
N ASN A 398 3.04 -27.37 2.74
CA ASN A 398 2.62 -26.83 1.45
C ASN A 398 3.67 -27.09 0.36
N PRO A 399 3.25 -27.31 -0.90
CA PRO A 399 4.20 -27.42 -2.01
C PRO A 399 4.97 -26.13 -2.17
N SER A 400 6.18 -26.22 -2.71
CA SER A 400 6.89 -25.03 -3.19
C SER A 400 6.03 -24.30 -4.21
N ILE A 401 5.82 -23.01 -3.98
CA ILE A 401 5.01 -22.13 -4.85
C ILE A 401 5.94 -21.13 -5.56
N ASP A 402 5.60 -20.79 -6.80
CA ASP A 402 6.29 -19.77 -7.62
C ASP A 402 5.31 -18.63 -7.96
N PRO A 403 4.91 -17.82 -6.97
CA PRO A 403 4.09 -16.64 -7.24
C PRO A 403 4.80 -15.67 -8.19
N ARG A 404 4.08 -15.22 -9.22
CA ARG A 404 4.59 -14.36 -10.30
C ARG A 404 4.07 -12.92 -10.21
N CYS A 405 3.61 -12.52 -9.04
CA CYS A 405 3.09 -11.18 -8.79
C CYS A 405 3.63 -10.71 -7.45
N THR A 406 4.20 -9.51 -7.42
CA THR A 406 4.67 -8.87 -6.19
C THR A 406 3.54 -8.70 -5.16
N MET A 407 2.27 -8.60 -5.61
CA MET A 407 1.11 -8.57 -4.71
C MET A 407 0.77 -9.93 -4.06
N PHE A 408 1.61 -10.97 -4.20
CA PHE A 408 1.43 -12.23 -3.47
C PHE A 408 1.67 -12.06 -1.97
N GLY A 409 2.56 -11.17 -1.56
CA GLY A 409 2.77 -10.83 -0.13
C GLY A 409 3.75 -11.70 0.61
N ASP A 410 4.67 -12.35 -0.10
CA ASP A 410 5.82 -13.00 0.50
C ASP A 410 7.13 -12.51 -0.13
N THR A 411 8.23 -12.78 0.56
CA THR A 411 9.58 -12.52 0.06
C THR A 411 10.13 -13.66 -0.80
N SER A 412 9.42 -14.80 -0.88
CA SER A 412 9.81 -15.96 -1.69
C SER A 412 9.70 -15.71 -3.20
N SER A 413 8.80 -14.81 -3.60
CA SER A 413 8.47 -14.53 -5.00
C SER A 413 9.57 -13.87 -5.86
N ASP A 414 10.71 -13.44 -5.29
CA ASP A 414 11.80 -12.62 -5.91
C ASP A 414 11.36 -11.70 -7.06
N THR A 415 10.19 -11.05 -6.90
CA THR A 415 9.58 -10.23 -7.94
C THR A 415 9.02 -8.92 -7.38
N ASP A 416 9.39 -7.83 -8.04
CA ASP A 416 8.83 -6.49 -7.87
C ASP A 416 7.82 -6.16 -8.98
N ARG A 417 7.37 -7.16 -9.76
CA ARG A 417 6.48 -6.95 -10.90
C ARG A 417 5.04 -7.27 -10.56
N PHE A 418 4.14 -6.42 -11.05
CA PHE A 418 2.70 -6.71 -11.07
C PHE A 418 2.35 -7.67 -12.20
N CYS A 419 1.45 -8.61 -11.94
CA CYS A 419 0.89 -9.45 -13.00
C CYS A 419 -0.14 -8.68 -13.84
N ARG A 420 -0.52 -9.25 -15.00
CA ARG A 420 -1.53 -8.67 -15.91
C ARG A 420 -2.86 -8.31 -15.23
N TYR A 421 -3.27 -9.04 -14.19
CA TYR A 421 -4.51 -8.75 -13.47
C TYR A 421 -4.36 -7.54 -12.54
N CYS A 422 -3.26 -7.45 -11.80
CA CYS A 422 -2.98 -6.30 -10.93
C CYS A 422 -2.73 -5.03 -11.75
N LEU A 423 -1.99 -5.12 -12.86
CA LEU A 423 -1.79 -4.00 -13.79
C LEU A 423 -3.13 -3.48 -14.32
N ARG A 424 -4.02 -4.39 -14.75
CA ARG A 424 -5.36 -4.01 -15.22
C ARG A 424 -6.17 -3.34 -14.11
N SER A 425 -6.13 -3.84 -12.88
CA SER A 425 -6.81 -3.20 -11.75
C SER A 425 -6.28 -1.80 -11.51
N VAL A 426 -4.96 -1.63 -11.36
CA VAL A 426 -4.35 -0.34 -11.02
C VAL A 426 -4.54 0.70 -12.08
N ARG A 427 -4.49 0.30 -13.35
CA ARG A 427 -4.83 1.18 -14.46
C ARG A 427 -6.18 1.88 -14.27
N ARG A 428 -7.14 1.22 -13.63
CA ARG A 428 -8.55 1.63 -13.50
C ARG A 428 -8.87 2.35 -12.18
N LEU A 429 -7.98 2.26 -11.18
CA LEU A 429 -8.21 2.82 -9.85
C LEU A 429 -8.31 4.34 -9.90
N ASP A 430 -9.28 4.89 -9.16
CA ASP A 430 -9.25 6.27 -8.74
C ASP A 430 -8.32 6.40 -7.52
N VAL A 431 -7.08 6.82 -7.77
CA VAL A 431 -6.08 7.03 -6.72
C VAL A 431 -6.19 8.39 -6.03
N SER A 432 -7.31 9.11 -6.20
CA SER A 432 -7.53 10.35 -5.48
C SER A 432 -7.75 10.09 -3.98
N PRO A 433 -7.25 10.96 -3.09
CA PRO A 433 -7.48 10.85 -1.65
C PRO A 433 -8.95 11.01 -1.24
N ALA A 434 -9.82 11.51 -2.14
CA ALA A 434 -11.26 11.51 -1.91
C ALA A 434 -11.85 10.09 -1.87
N ARG A 435 -11.21 9.13 -2.54
CA ARG A 435 -11.63 7.72 -2.66
C ARG A 435 -10.76 6.77 -1.85
N LYS A 436 -9.46 7.08 -1.73
CA LYS A 436 -8.49 6.24 -1.02
C LYS A 436 -8.39 6.65 0.44
N GLN A 437 -9.04 5.90 1.33
CA GLN A 437 -9.01 6.13 2.77
C GLN A 437 -7.56 6.20 3.30
N GLY A 438 -6.72 5.27 2.86
CA GLY A 438 -5.31 5.23 3.19
C GLY A 438 -4.47 6.39 2.65
N LEU A 439 -4.99 7.26 1.76
CA LEU A 439 -4.33 8.51 1.36
C LEU A 439 -4.96 9.74 2.02
N ARG A 440 -6.26 9.66 2.33
CA ARG A 440 -7.06 10.77 2.85
C ARG A 440 -6.60 11.24 4.23
N ARG A 441 -6.27 10.30 5.11
CA ARG A 441 -5.92 10.56 6.50
C ARG A 441 -4.40 10.59 6.64
N GLN A 442 -3.92 11.71 7.14
CA GLN A 442 -2.52 11.89 7.50
C GLN A 442 -2.27 11.14 8.82
N PHE A 443 -1.21 10.32 8.86
CA PHE A 443 -0.86 9.53 10.03
C PHE A 443 -0.47 10.38 11.23
#